data_AF-A0A937PZM8-F1
#
_entry.id   AF-A0A937PZM8-F1
#
_cell.length_a   1.000
_cell.length_b   1.000
_cell.length_c   1.000
_cell.angle_alpha   90.00
_cell.angle_beta   90.00
_cell.angle_gamma   90.00
#
_symmetry.space_group_name_H-M   'P 1'
#
loop_
_entity.id
_entity.type
_entity.pdbx_description
1 polymer ?
#
loop_
_entity_poly.entity_id
_entity_poly.type
_entity_poly.pdbx_seq_one_letter_code
_entity_poly.pdbx_strand_id
1 'polypeptide(L)'
;MKKEIELKRAKWLVEPGCVVMVTSGNMDKPNVMTFSWQTPVNTADPCLILLVISHVRYSYELIKANKELVINVPGHDLLEQTHYVGVVSGRDADKFRESGLTPVPAKIVQPPLIEECPGHLECRVVEIFKMQTHDLLICEVLRALAEEDLFDGQWIPEKFHTLHYLRGNKYGLMQKTVQAQTRN
;
A
#
# COMPACT_ATOMS: atom_id res chain seq x y z
N MET A 1 1.45 -30.36 -18.15
CA MET A 1 0.26 -30.06 -18.99
C MET A 1 -0.36 -28.75 -18.51
N LYS A 2 -0.70 -27.82 -19.42
CA LYS A 2 -1.38 -26.56 -19.07
C LYS A 2 -2.90 -26.76 -19.06
N LYS A 3 -3.63 -25.94 -18.31
CA LYS A 3 -5.11 -25.92 -18.32
C LYS A 3 -5.61 -24.49 -18.51
N GLU A 4 -6.77 -24.37 -19.14
CA GLU A 4 -7.50 -23.10 -19.21
C GLU A 4 -8.02 -22.68 -17.83
N ILE A 5 -8.18 -21.38 -17.64
CA ILE A 5 -8.72 -20.79 -16.41
C ILE A 5 -9.87 -19.85 -16.75
N GLU A 6 -10.82 -19.70 -15.82
CA GLU A 6 -11.90 -18.71 -15.97
C GLU A 6 -11.33 -17.29 -16.05
N LEU A 7 -11.78 -16.46 -17.01
CA LEU A 7 -11.28 -15.09 -17.19
C LEU A 7 -11.42 -14.21 -15.93
N LYS A 8 -12.48 -14.41 -15.14
CA LYS A 8 -12.65 -13.72 -13.84
C LYS A 8 -11.54 -14.00 -12.82
N ARG A 9 -10.72 -15.03 -13.06
CA ARG A 9 -9.55 -15.41 -12.26
C ARG A 9 -8.23 -15.04 -12.92
N ALA A 10 -8.23 -14.51 -14.15
CA ALA A 10 -7.00 -14.26 -14.90
C ALA A 10 -6.04 -13.31 -14.20
N LYS A 11 -6.56 -12.33 -13.43
CA LYS A 11 -5.72 -11.40 -12.64
C LYS A 11 -4.77 -12.12 -11.69
N TRP A 12 -5.14 -13.30 -11.19
CA TRP A 12 -4.31 -14.08 -10.26
C TRP A 12 -3.06 -14.69 -10.91
N LEU A 13 -2.90 -14.59 -12.24
CA LEU A 13 -1.68 -14.98 -12.93
C LEU A 13 -0.54 -13.96 -12.79
N VAL A 14 -0.86 -12.70 -12.51
CA VAL A 14 0.11 -11.59 -12.38
C VAL A 14 0.19 -11.03 -10.96
N GLU A 15 -0.70 -11.48 -10.07
CA GLU A 15 -0.65 -11.24 -8.63
C GLU A 15 0.19 -12.35 -7.97
N PRO A 16 0.88 -12.08 -6.85
CA PRO A 16 0.61 -10.98 -5.91
C PRO A 16 1.54 -9.76 -6.02
N GLY A 17 0.96 -8.56 -6.05
CA GLY A 17 1.69 -7.32 -5.77
C GLY A 17 2.08 -7.17 -4.29
N CYS A 18 3.02 -6.26 -4.00
CA CYS A 18 3.38 -5.88 -2.63
C CYS A 18 2.18 -5.18 -1.95
N VAL A 19 1.85 -5.65 -0.75
CA VAL A 19 0.79 -5.09 0.09
C VAL A 19 1.32 -3.90 0.86
N VAL A 20 0.54 -2.83 0.88
CA VAL A 20 0.79 -1.60 1.63
C VAL A 20 -0.44 -1.23 2.45
N MET A 21 -0.25 -0.40 3.47
CA MET A 21 -1.32 0.25 4.22
C MET A 21 -1.39 1.73 3.84
N VAL A 22 -2.54 2.17 3.32
CA VAL A 22 -2.76 3.54 2.90
C VAL A 22 -3.54 4.29 3.97
N THR A 23 -2.94 5.32 4.55
CA THR A 23 -3.63 6.22 5.48
C THR A 23 -4.25 7.40 4.75
N SER A 24 -5.33 7.92 5.33
CA SER A 24 -6.17 8.99 4.80
C SER A 24 -6.80 9.75 5.99
N GLY A 25 -7.37 10.93 5.73
CA GLY A 25 -7.90 11.79 6.80
C GLY A 25 -6.81 12.68 7.38
N ASN A 26 -6.78 12.84 8.70
CA ASN A 26 -5.80 13.65 9.44
C ASN A 26 -5.65 13.09 10.86
N MET A 27 -4.84 13.73 11.72
CA MET A 27 -4.63 13.28 13.11
C MET A 27 -5.90 13.28 13.98
N ASP A 28 -6.88 14.16 13.69
CA ASP A 28 -8.13 14.20 14.46
C ASP A 28 -9.06 13.03 14.10
N LYS A 29 -9.07 12.64 12.82
CA LYS A 29 -9.86 11.52 12.31
C LYS A 29 -9.05 10.68 11.32
N PRO A 30 -8.09 9.89 11.82
CA PRO A 30 -7.23 9.10 10.96
C PRO A 30 -7.94 7.83 10.49
N ASN A 31 -7.67 7.39 9.27
CA ASN A 31 -8.18 6.14 8.75
C ASN A 31 -7.11 5.45 7.90
N VAL A 32 -7.06 4.12 7.96
CA VAL A 32 -6.07 3.28 7.26
C VAL A 32 -6.75 2.16 6.51
N MET A 33 -6.30 1.80 5.31
CA MET A 33 -6.77 0.59 4.62
C MET A 33 -5.65 -0.20 3.97
N THR A 34 -5.84 -1.50 3.84
CA THR A 34 -4.91 -2.39 3.12
C THR A 34 -5.11 -2.28 1.62
N PHE A 35 -4.00 -2.27 0.89
CA PHE A 35 -3.98 -2.03 -0.54
C PHE A 35 -2.93 -2.93 -1.21
N SER A 36 -3.28 -3.61 -2.30
CA SER A 36 -2.32 -4.39 -3.10
C SER A 36 -2.24 -3.93 -4.55
N TRP A 37 -3.21 -3.13 -5.02
CA TRP A 37 -3.29 -2.67 -6.42
C TRP A 37 -2.58 -1.34 -6.62
N GLN A 38 -1.29 -1.35 -6.32
CA GLN A 38 -0.40 -0.21 -6.51
C GLN A 38 0.78 -0.60 -7.41
N THR A 39 1.31 0.37 -8.17
CA THR A 39 2.54 0.19 -8.94
C THR A 39 3.23 1.54 -9.19
N PRO A 40 4.56 1.59 -9.27
CA PRO A 40 5.26 2.74 -9.83
C PRO A 40 4.83 3.02 -11.28
N VAL A 41 4.78 4.31 -11.63
CA VAL A 41 4.47 4.83 -12.97
C VAL A 41 5.62 5.67 -13.52
N ASN A 42 6.28 6.46 -12.66
CA ASN A 42 7.46 7.24 -13.01
C ASN A 42 8.45 7.21 -11.84
N THR A 43 9.73 7.02 -12.10
CA THR A 43 10.80 7.01 -11.09
C THR A 43 11.71 8.25 -11.15
N ALA A 44 11.56 9.07 -12.19
CA ALA A 44 12.21 10.38 -12.29
C ALA A 44 11.49 11.42 -11.41
N ASP A 45 11.88 12.68 -11.49
CA ASP A 45 11.19 13.79 -10.82
C ASP A 45 10.06 14.35 -11.71
N PRO A 46 8.77 14.26 -11.33
CA PRO A 46 8.25 13.73 -10.06
C PRO A 46 8.09 12.21 -10.04
N CYS A 47 8.36 11.60 -8.87
CA CYS A 47 8.14 10.16 -8.68
C CYS A 47 6.64 9.89 -8.53
N LEU A 48 6.09 8.99 -9.34
CA LEU A 48 4.64 8.74 -9.42
C LEU A 48 4.30 7.29 -9.13
N ILE A 49 3.31 7.08 -8.26
CA ILE A 49 2.72 5.77 -7.94
C ILE A 49 1.24 5.79 -8.35
N LEU A 50 0.79 4.75 -9.04
CA LEU A 50 -0.63 4.52 -9.34
C LEU A 50 -1.28 3.69 -8.24
N LEU A 51 -2.45 4.11 -7.77
CA LEU A 51 -3.33 3.34 -6.89
C LEU A 51 -4.68 3.09 -7.57
N VAL A 52 -5.19 1.85 -7.54
CA VAL A 52 -6.54 1.50 -8.04
C VAL A 52 -7.51 1.26 -6.88
N ILE A 53 -8.39 2.22 -6.60
CA ILE A 53 -9.23 2.22 -5.39
C ILE A 53 -10.72 2.13 -5.72
N SER A 54 -11.45 1.25 -5.02
CA SER A 54 -12.90 1.12 -5.20
C SER A 54 -13.66 2.28 -4.57
N HIS A 55 -14.72 2.73 -5.25
CA HIS A 55 -15.56 3.85 -4.78
C HIS A 55 -16.26 3.59 -3.43
N VAL A 56 -16.45 2.32 -3.06
CA VAL A 56 -17.12 1.95 -1.80
C VAL A 56 -16.23 2.14 -0.57
N ARG A 57 -14.91 2.32 -0.75
CA ARG A 57 -13.96 2.42 0.35
C ARG A 57 -14.07 3.77 1.05
N TYR A 58 -14.08 3.77 2.38
CA TYR A 58 -14.07 5.03 3.14
C TYR A 58 -12.86 5.91 2.82
N SER A 59 -11.68 5.28 2.66
CA SER A 59 -10.46 6.00 2.29
C SER A 59 -10.59 6.72 0.94
N TYR A 60 -11.38 6.21 -0.01
CA TYR A 60 -11.59 6.90 -1.29
C TYR A 60 -12.28 8.26 -1.10
N GLU A 61 -13.29 8.32 -0.23
CA GLU A 61 -13.99 9.56 0.11
C GLU A 61 -13.03 10.59 0.72
N LEU A 62 -12.23 10.16 1.71
CA LEU A 62 -11.26 11.01 2.39
C LEU A 62 -10.15 11.50 1.45
N ILE A 63 -9.57 10.60 0.65
CA ILE A 63 -8.51 10.92 -0.31
C ILE A 63 -9.02 11.86 -1.40
N LYS A 64 -10.27 11.67 -1.87
CA LYS A 64 -10.85 12.55 -2.88
C LYS A 64 -11.06 13.97 -2.35
N ALA A 65 -11.41 14.11 -1.06
CA ALA A 65 -11.59 15.41 -0.40
C ALA A 65 -10.26 16.14 -0.16
N ASN A 66 -9.25 15.44 0.37
CA ASN A 66 -8.00 16.07 0.81
C ASN A 66 -6.88 16.02 -0.23
N LYS A 67 -6.99 15.15 -1.25
CA LYS A 67 -5.96 14.89 -2.28
C LYS A 67 -4.61 14.46 -1.72
N GLU A 68 -4.58 13.94 -0.51
CA GLU A 68 -3.37 13.50 0.18
C GLU A 68 -3.58 12.12 0.78
N LEU A 69 -2.49 11.35 0.85
CA LEU A 69 -2.42 10.01 1.46
C LEU A 69 -0.99 9.70 1.87
N VAL A 70 -0.81 8.72 2.75
CA VAL A 70 0.49 8.10 2.99
C VAL A 70 0.42 6.62 2.64
N ILE A 71 1.40 6.14 1.88
CA ILE A 71 1.60 4.71 1.64
C ILE A 71 2.60 4.20 2.67
N ASN A 72 2.20 3.25 3.51
CA ASN A 72 3.03 2.65 4.55
C ASN A 72 3.30 1.18 4.18
N VAL A 73 4.55 0.72 4.31
CA VAL A 73 4.95 -0.63 3.91
C VAL A 73 5.01 -1.54 5.15
N PRO A 74 4.03 -2.44 5.38
CA PRO A 74 4.06 -3.36 6.51
C PRO A 74 5.00 -4.54 6.27
N GLY A 75 5.62 -5.01 7.36
CA GLY A 75 6.30 -6.30 7.41
C GLY A 75 5.39 -7.45 7.81
N HIS A 76 5.94 -8.65 7.78
CA HIS A 76 5.29 -9.88 8.25
C HIS A 76 4.72 -9.76 9.68
N ASP A 77 5.41 -9.07 10.58
CA ASP A 77 4.99 -8.95 11.98
C ASP A 77 3.70 -8.12 12.16
N LEU A 78 3.30 -7.38 11.12
CA LEU A 78 2.04 -6.63 11.05
C LEU A 78 0.96 -7.35 10.24
N LEU A 79 1.09 -8.65 9.99
CA LEU A 79 0.16 -9.41 9.14
C LEU A 79 -1.30 -9.30 9.63
N GLU A 80 -1.54 -9.47 10.92
CA GLU A 80 -2.90 -9.48 11.48
C GLU A 80 -3.53 -8.08 11.42
N GLN A 81 -2.77 -7.03 11.75
CA GLN A 81 -3.19 -5.64 11.64
C GLN A 81 -3.47 -5.28 10.17
N THR A 82 -2.56 -5.65 9.27
CA THR A 82 -2.70 -5.47 7.82
C THR A 82 -3.91 -6.22 7.29
N HIS A 83 -4.25 -7.41 7.81
CA HIS A 83 -5.46 -8.10 7.40
C HIS A 83 -6.71 -7.36 7.91
N TYR A 84 -6.75 -7.04 9.20
CA TYR A 84 -7.86 -6.39 9.88
C TYR A 84 -8.25 -5.06 9.21
N VAL A 85 -7.29 -4.16 8.96
CA VAL A 85 -7.61 -2.83 8.41
C VAL A 85 -8.10 -2.86 6.96
N GLY A 86 -7.91 -3.99 6.26
CA GLY A 86 -8.40 -4.25 4.91
C GLY A 86 -9.83 -4.80 4.84
N VAL A 87 -10.29 -5.47 5.90
CA VAL A 87 -11.63 -6.09 5.97
C VAL A 87 -12.64 -5.28 6.77
N VAL A 88 -12.18 -4.39 7.66
CA VAL A 88 -13.04 -3.48 8.43
C VAL A 88 -13.15 -2.10 7.75
N SER A 89 -14.38 -1.55 7.74
CA SER A 89 -14.64 -0.20 7.23
C SER A 89 -14.41 0.85 8.32
N GLY A 90 -13.66 1.91 7.99
CA GLY A 90 -13.46 3.04 8.90
C GLY A 90 -14.68 3.98 9.01
N ARG A 91 -15.80 3.67 8.33
CA ARG A 91 -17.06 4.41 8.52
C ARG A 91 -17.65 4.15 9.91
N ASP A 92 -17.50 2.91 10.38
CA ASP A 92 -18.21 2.39 11.55
C ASP A 92 -17.27 1.93 12.66
N ALA A 93 -15.94 2.01 12.44
CA ALA A 93 -14.92 1.55 13.36
C ALA A 93 -13.71 2.50 13.40
N ASP A 94 -13.13 2.64 14.58
CA ASP A 94 -11.83 3.29 14.76
C ASP A 94 -10.72 2.25 14.57
N LYS A 95 -10.21 2.18 13.34
CA LYS A 95 -9.28 1.13 12.94
C LYS A 95 -7.91 1.26 13.59
N PHE A 96 -7.44 2.47 13.93
CA PHE A 96 -6.17 2.62 14.62
C PHE A 96 -6.28 2.08 16.04
N ARG A 97 -7.32 2.50 16.76
CA ARG A 97 -7.59 2.01 18.12
C ARG A 97 -7.78 0.49 18.18
N GLU A 98 -8.53 -0.08 17.25
CA GLU A 98 -8.86 -1.52 17.25
C GLU A 98 -7.71 -2.42 16.75
N SER A 99 -6.88 -1.93 15.82
CA SER A 99 -5.70 -2.68 15.35
C SER A 99 -4.48 -2.53 16.25
N GLY A 100 -4.46 -1.52 17.11
CA GLY A 100 -3.32 -1.18 17.95
C GLY A 100 -2.16 -0.53 17.18
N LEU A 101 -2.38 -0.09 15.94
CA LEU A 101 -1.40 0.67 15.16
C LEU A 101 -1.27 2.10 15.70
N THR A 102 -0.08 2.68 15.60
CA THR A 102 0.22 4.00 16.16
C THR A 102 0.29 5.07 15.06
N PRO A 103 -0.68 6.00 14.99
CA PRO A 103 -0.63 7.08 14.01
C PRO A 103 0.39 8.14 14.43
N VAL A 104 1.28 8.52 13.51
CA VAL A 104 2.31 9.56 13.73
C VAL A 104 2.14 10.70 12.73
N PRO A 105 2.28 11.98 13.13
CA PRO A 105 2.20 13.10 12.19
C PRO A 105 3.19 12.97 11.03
N ALA A 106 2.69 13.13 9.81
CA ALA A 106 3.52 13.26 8.61
C ALA A 106 4.15 14.66 8.51
N LYS A 107 5.19 14.82 7.67
CA LYS A 107 5.94 16.09 7.58
C LYS A 107 5.35 17.05 6.54
N ILE A 108 4.78 16.53 5.46
CA ILE A 108 4.33 17.27 4.27
C ILE A 108 2.82 17.18 4.10
N VAL A 109 2.21 16.03 4.38
CA VAL A 109 0.78 15.77 4.16
C VAL A 109 -0.02 15.64 5.46
N GLN A 110 -1.35 15.74 5.40
CA GLN A 110 -2.22 15.62 6.58
C GLN A 110 -2.41 14.18 7.11
N PRO A 111 -2.58 13.14 6.26
CA PRO A 111 -2.77 11.78 6.76
C PRO A 111 -1.54 11.29 7.53
N PRO A 112 -1.72 10.53 8.62
CA PRO A 112 -0.59 10.12 9.47
C PRO A 112 0.25 9.01 8.82
N LEU A 113 1.51 8.91 9.24
CA LEU A 113 2.33 7.71 9.10
C LEU A 113 1.84 6.63 10.09
N ILE A 114 2.33 5.40 9.94
CA ILE A 114 2.11 4.29 10.89
C ILE A 114 3.46 3.94 11.51
N GLU A 115 3.67 4.19 12.81
CA GLU A 115 4.99 4.04 13.46
C GLU A 115 5.64 2.68 13.20
N GLU A 116 4.85 1.61 13.20
CA GLU A 116 5.35 0.25 13.10
C GLU A 116 5.79 -0.14 11.68
N CYS A 117 5.46 0.66 10.67
CA CYS A 117 5.87 0.39 9.29
C CYS A 117 7.28 0.91 9.02
N PRO A 118 8.23 0.09 8.53
CA PRO A 118 9.59 0.55 8.26
C PRO A 118 9.75 1.39 7.00
N GLY A 119 8.67 1.76 6.31
CA GLY A 119 8.74 2.55 5.08
C GLY A 119 7.47 3.34 4.84
N HIS A 120 7.65 4.58 4.38
CA HIS A 120 6.55 5.52 4.13
C HIS A 120 6.78 6.31 2.85
N LEU A 121 5.69 6.61 2.15
CA LEU A 121 5.63 7.58 1.06
C LEU A 121 4.51 8.57 1.38
N GLU A 122 4.86 9.83 1.61
CA GLU A 122 3.90 10.92 1.72
C GLU A 122 3.54 11.40 0.31
N CYS A 123 2.25 11.34 -0.04
CA CYS A 123 1.83 11.49 -1.42
C CYS A 123 0.69 12.51 -1.60
N ARG A 124 0.70 13.19 -2.76
CA ARG A 124 -0.40 14.01 -3.25
C ARG A 124 -1.00 13.41 -4.52
N VAL A 125 -2.32 13.35 -4.60
CA VAL A 125 -3.03 12.92 -5.81
C VAL A 125 -3.00 14.03 -6.85
N VAL A 126 -2.31 13.78 -7.96
CA VAL A 126 -2.16 14.74 -9.08
C VAL A 126 -3.17 14.48 -10.19
N GLU A 127 -3.62 13.24 -10.36
CA GLU A 127 -4.62 12.88 -11.38
C GLU A 127 -5.55 11.76 -10.92
N ILE A 128 -6.79 11.78 -11.39
CA ILE A 128 -7.78 10.72 -11.15
C ILE A 128 -8.44 10.34 -12.46
N PHE A 129 -8.18 9.13 -12.94
CA PHE A 129 -8.92 8.54 -14.05
C PHE A 129 -10.13 7.77 -13.54
N LYS A 130 -11.31 8.14 -14.04
CA LYS A 130 -12.59 7.55 -13.64
C LYS A 130 -12.79 6.20 -14.33
N MET A 131 -13.08 5.15 -13.55
CA MET A 131 -13.60 3.89 -14.09
C MET A 131 -14.94 3.55 -13.43
N GLN A 132 -15.54 2.45 -13.87
CA GLN A 132 -16.91 2.08 -13.50
C GLN A 132 -17.08 1.80 -11.99
N THR A 133 -16.13 1.08 -11.38
CA THR A 133 -16.24 0.63 -9.96
C THR A 133 -15.03 1.01 -9.11
N HIS A 134 -13.95 1.40 -9.76
CA HIS A 134 -12.69 1.81 -9.18
C HIS A 134 -12.21 3.06 -9.90
N ASP A 135 -11.39 3.87 -9.26
CA ASP A 135 -10.66 4.94 -9.93
C ASP A 135 -9.15 4.65 -9.86
N LEU A 136 -8.43 5.14 -10.87
CA LEU A 136 -6.98 5.14 -10.91
C LEU A 136 -6.50 6.50 -10.42
N LEU A 137 -5.75 6.52 -9.32
CA LEU A 137 -5.19 7.72 -8.72
C LEU A 137 -3.70 7.74 -9.02
N ILE A 138 -3.23 8.77 -9.72
CA ILE A 138 -1.81 9.05 -9.88
C ILE A 138 -1.37 9.91 -8.70
N CYS A 139 -0.42 9.41 -7.94
CA CYS A 139 0.05 10.00 -6.70
C CYS A 139 1.53 10.39 -6.85
N GLU A 140 1.81 11.68 -6.72
CA GLU A 140 3.17 12.22 -6.62
C GLU A 140 3.71 11.95 -5.21
N VAL A 141 4.91 11.36 -5.13
CA VAL A 141 5.64 11.15 -3.89
C VAL A 141 6.38 12.43 -3.53
N LEU A 142 5.98 13.06 -2.43
CA LEU A 142 6.57 14.31 -1.92
C LEU A 142 7.70 14.06 -0.92
N ARG A 143 7.64 12.92 -0.21
CA ARG A 143 8.67 12.47 0.73
C ARG A 143 8.64 10.96 0.85
N ALA A 144 9.82 10.36 0.95
CA ALA A 144 9.99 8.94 1.21
C ALA A 144 10.87 8.72 2.44
N LEU A 145 10.60 7.65 3.18
CA LEU A 145 11.34 7.21 4.36
C LEU A 145 11.45 5.68 4.31
N ALA A 146 12.59 5.16 4.75
CA ALA A 146 12.76 3.75 5.01
C ALA A 146 13.75 3.55 6.16
N GLU A 147 13.60 2.47 6.91
CA GLU A 147 14.57 2.03 7.91
C GLU A 147 15.89 1.64 7.23
N GLU A 148 16.99 2.28 7.66
CA GLU A 148 18.31 2.15 7.04
C GLU A 148 18.80 0.70 6.98
N ASP A 149 18.56 -0.06 8.06
CA ASP A 149 18.99 -1.45 8.14
C ASP A 149 18.18 -2.41 7.26
N LEU A 150 17.00 -2.00 6.78
CA LEU A 150 16.06 -2.81 6.02
C LEU A 150 16.00 -2.45 4.53
N PHE A 151 16.52 -1.27 4.15
CA PHE A 151 16.43 -0.75 2.78
C PHE A 151 17.75 -0.12 2.32
N ASP A 152 18.35 -0.69 1.28
CA ASP A 152 19.56 -0.16 0.61
C ASP A 152 19.30 -0.05 -0.90
N GLY A 153 18.60 1.02 -1.29
CA GLY A 153 18.07 1.21 -2.66
C GLY A 153 16.92 0.25 -3.04
N GLN A 154 16.77 -0.84 -2.29
CA GLN A 154 15.70 -1.83 -2.36
C GLN A 154 15.50 -2.47 -0.98
N TRP A 155 14.33 -3.05 -0.74
CA TRP A 155 14.10 -3.87 0.46
C TRP A 155 15.06 -5.06 0.48
N ILE A 156 15.66 -5.35 1.63
CA ILE A 156 16.56 -6.49 1.85
C ILE A 156 15.72 -7.69 2.29
N PRO A 157 15.40 -8.68 1.41
CA PRO A 157 14.46 -9.76 1.71
C PRO A 157 14.86 -10.60 2.91
N GLU A 158 16.15 -10.73 3.20
CA GLU A 158 16.67 -11.53 4.31
C GLU A 158 16.48 -10.85 5.68
N LYS A 159 16.18 -9.54 5.69
CA LYS A 159 15.96 -8.74 6.91
C LYS A 159 14.51 -8.26 7.05
N PHE A 160 13.83 -8.00 5.93
CA PHE A 160 12.47 -7.47 5.91
C PHE A 160 11.59 -8.24 4.93
N HIS A 161 10.57 -8.90 5.47
CA HIS A 161 9.61 -9.68 4.69
C HIS A 161 8.35 -8.86 4.38
N THR A 162 8.29 -8.28 3.17
CA THR A 162 7.07 -7.63 2.69
C THR A 162 5.93 -8.64 2.51
N LEU A 163 4.71 -8.16 2.71
CA LEU A 163 3.49 -8.95 2.53
C LEU A 163 3.03 -8.94 1.06
N HIS A 164 2.58 -10.07 0.54
CA HIS A 164 2.09 -10.22 -0.84
C HIS A 164 0.73 -10.92 -0.85
N TYR A 165 -0.34 -10.25 -1.27
CA TYR A 165 -1.71 -10.76 -1.11
C TYR A 165 -2.06 -11.86 -2.11
N LEU A 166 -2.34 -13.07 -1.63
CA LEU A 166 -2.69 -14.21 -2.48
C LEU A 166 -4.19 -14.34 -2.68
N ARG A 167 -4.97 -14.51 -1.61
CA ARG A 167 -6.44 -14.59 -1.63
C ARG A 167 -7.01 -14.75 -0.22
N GLY A 168 -8.13 -14.07 0.07
CA GLY A 168 -8.85 -14.25 1.33
C GLY A 168 -8.02 -13.74 2.50
N ASN A 169 -7.54 -14.64 3.33
CA ASN A 169 -6.62 -14.36 4.43
C ASN A 169 -5.20 -14.93 4.19
N LYS A 170 -4.85 -15.25 2.95
CA LYS A 170 -3.55 -15.84 2.59
C LYS A 170 -2.63 -14.80 1.97
N TYR A 171 -1.39 -14.80 2.45
CA TYR A 171 -0.31 -13.90 2.02
C TYR A 171 0.96 -14.71 1.74
N GLY A 172 1.79 -14.23 0.83
CA GLY A 172 3.17 -14.66 0.63
C GLY A 172 4.13 -13.66 1.24
N LEU A 173 5.39 -14.09 1.40
CA LEU A 173 6.49 -13.27 1.90
C LEU A 173 7.60 -13.18 0.86
N MET A 174 8.20 -12.00 0.74
CA MET A 174 9.47 -11.86 0.03
C MET A 174 10.60 -12.29 0.97
N GLN A 175 11.31 -13.38 0.65
CA GLN A 175 12.24 -14.03 1.59
C GLN A 175 13.70 -14.10 1.12
N LYS A 176 13.95 -13.97 -0.17
CA LYS A 176 15.31 -14.13 -0.70
C LYS A 176 15.56 -13.31 -1.95
N THR A 177 16.79 -12.86 -2.06
CA THR A 177 17.35 -12.32 -3.30
C THR A 177 17.82 -13.46 -4.20
N VAL A 178 17.52 -13.37 -5.50
CA VAL A 178 18.09 -14.25 -6.52
C VAL A 178 18.66 -13.40 -7.64
N GLN A 179 19.86 -13.73 -8.10
CA GLN A 179 20.55 -12.95 -9.12
C GLN A 179 20.54 -13.68 -10.47
N ALA A 180 20.09 -13.00 -11.51
CA ALA A 180 20.21 -13.49 -12.87
C ALA A 180 21.66 -13.35 -13.36
N GLN A 181 22.12 -14.28 -14.20
CA GLN A 181 23.39 -14.11 -14.88
C GLN A 181 23.26 -12.99 -15.90
N THR A 182 24.07 -11.94 -15.74
CA THR A 182 24.22 -10.90 -16.76
C THR A 182 25.19 -11.41 -17.82
N ARG A 183 24.76 -11.38 -19.09
CA ARG A 183 25.69 -11.51 -20.21
C ARG A 183 26.28 -10.13 -20.46
N ASN A 184 27.60 -10.00 -20.28
CA ASN A 184 28.35 -8.82 -20.69
C ASN A 184 28.35 -8.68 -22.21
#